data_AF-A0A1I4LHL7-F1
#
_entry.id   AF-A0A1I4LHL7-F1
#
_cell.length_a   1.000
_cell.length_b   1.000
_cell.length_c   1.000
_cell.angle_alpha   90.00
_cell.angle_beta   90.00
_cell.angle_gamma   90.00
#
_symmetry.space_group_name_H-M   'P 1'
#
loop_
_entity.id
_entity.type
_entity.pdbx_description
1 polymer ?
#
loop_
_entity_poly.entity_id
_entity_poly.type
_entity_poly.pdbx_seq_one_letter_code
_entity_poly.pdbx_strand_id
1 'polypeptide(L)'
;MSQGRGQAANDATEPGPAEQPAAGAKHAAPPPARRRGLALDPSLLRQLLCHKGYSIRRSALALGVCHTTARVAAGRLGIALAERPSKIDSAVQQAVALALGRGEPLAALTDAIGISLPSLYRMLRMDPLLAAEYKAKLLQRKRMARRQLFLLQVADKPMSECAEYYWLRRNDAAWLRQWRAGRR
;
A
#
# COMPACT_ATOMS: atom_id res chain seq x y z
N MET A 1 -40.79 20.20 -58.53
CA MET A 1 -41.63 19.05 -58.95
C MET A 1 -41.29 17.92 -57.99
N SER A 2 -42.01 17.73 -56.89
CA SER A 2 -43.37 17.19 -56.73
C SER A 2 -43.44 15.67 -56.93
N GLN A 3 -43.97 15.01 -55.88
CA GLN A 3 -44.56 13.66 -55.78
C GLN A 3 -43.59 12.47 -55.57
N GLY A 4 -43.88 11.46 -54.73
CA GLY A 4 -45.05 11.08 -53.92
C GLY A 4 -44.63 9.94 -52.97
N ARG A 5 -45.10 9.92 -51.70
CA ARG A 5 -46.32 9.27 -51.14
C ARG A 5 -46.31 7.73 -51.09
N GLY A 6 -46.54 7.22 -49.87
CA GLY A 6 -47.00 5.84 -49.55
C GLY A 6 -46.48 5.42 -48.17
N GLN A 7 -47.15 5.75 -47.05
CA GLN A 7 -48.15 4.91 -46.34
C GLN A 7 -47.59 3.55 -45.87
N ALA A 8 -47.89 2.98 -44.70
CA ALA A 8 -48.57 3.36 -43.46
C ALA A 8 -48.41 2.10 -42.57
N ALA A 9 -48.20 2.25 -41.26
CA ALA A 9 -48.65 1.27 -40.26
C ALA A 9 -48.40 1.84 -38.87
N ASN A 10 -49.48 2.27 -38.24
CA ASN A 10 -49.58 2.35 -36.80
C ASN A 10 -49.58 0.92 -36.26
N ASP A 11 -48.77 0.64 -35.25
CA ASP A 11 -49.16 -0.35 -34.26
C ASP A 11 -48.80 0.17 -32.87
N ALA A 12 -49.82 0.17 -32.01
CA ALA A 12 -49.75 0.63 -30.65
C ALA A 12 -49.09 -0.45 -29.79
N THR A 13 -48.30 -0.04 -28.80
CA THR A 13 -48.27 -0.59 -27.42
C THR A 13 -47.17 0.14 -26.64
N GLU A 14 -47.57 1.11 -25.82
CA GLU A 14 -46.83 1.38 -24.58
C GLU A 14 -47.23 0.30 -23.57
N PRO A 15 -46.28 -0.15 -22.73
CA PRO A 15 -46.25 0.43 -21.39
C PRO A 15 -44.83 0.76 -20.92
N GLY A 16 -44.74 1.83 -20.14
CA GLY A 16 -43.51 2.50 -19.76
C GLY A 16 -42.50 1.66 -18.96
N PRO A 17 -41.22 2.08 -18.96
CA PRO A 17 -40.27 1.61 -17.99
C PRO A 17 -40.45 2.40 -16.70
N ALA A 18 -41.02 1.71 -15.72
CA ALA A 18 -40.72 1.75 -14.29
C ALA A 18 -39.91 2.97 -13.81
N GLU A 19 -40.64 3.88 -13.17
CA GLU A 19 -40.20 4.67 -12.03
C GLU A 19 -39.37 3.78 -11.08
N GLN A 20 -38.06 3.98 -11.06
CA GLN A 20 -37.22 3.52 -9.95
C GLN A 20 -36.88 4.72 -9.07
N PRO A 21 -37.21 4.65 -7.77
CA PRO A 21 -37.12 5.78 -6.87
C PRO A 21 -35.68 6.12 -6.53
N ALA A 22 -35.48 7.42 -6.28
CA ALA A 22 -34.36 8.05 -5.63
C ALA A 22 -33.68 7.12 -4.60
N ALA A 23 -32.49 6.62 -4.94
CA ALA A 23 -31.54 6.13 -3.95
C ALA A 23 -31.04 7.34 -3.17
N GLY A 24 -31.84 7.75 -2.18
CA GLY A 24 -31.44 8.70 -1.16
C GLY A 24 -30.11 8.23 -0.60
N ALA A 25 -29.08 9.05 -0.82
CA ALA A 25 -27.85 8.97 -0.08
C ALA A 25 -28.25 9.02 1.39
N LYS A 26 -28.21 7.85 2.04
CA LYS A 26 -28.16 7.76 3.50
C LYS A 26 -26.87 8.47 3.87
N HIS A 27 -26.94 9.78 4.04
CA HIS A 27 -26.03 10.49 4.91
C HIS A 27 -26.20 9.82 6.27
N ALA A 28 -25.39 8.78 6.49
CA ALA A 28 -25.15 8.24 7.80
C ALA A 28 -24.85 9.46 8.66
N ALA A 29 -25.70 9.68 9.65
CA ALA A 29 -25.55 10.78 10.59
C ALA A 29 -24.07 10.87 10.99
N PRO A 30 -23.50 12.09 11.08
CA PRO A 30 -22.13 12.24 11.55
C PRO A 30 -21.98 11.43 12.84
N PRO A 31 -20.90 10.64 13.00
CA PRO A 31 -20.71 9.82 14.19
C PRO A 31 -20.95 10.70 15.42
N PRO A 32 -21.75 10.24 16.41
CA PRO A 32 -22.14 11.07 17.53
C PRO A 32 -20.89 11.66 18.16
N ALA A 33 -20.93 12.98 18.39
CA ALA A 33 -19.87 13.75 19.00
C ALA A 33 -19.22 12.95 20.13
N ARG A 34 -17.88 12.82 20.08
CA ARG A 34 -17.09 12.07 21.06
C ARG A 34 -17.52 12.48 22.45
N ARG A 35 -18.31 11.64 23.14
CA ARG A 35 -18.65 11.84 24.54
C ARG A 35 -17.36 11.76 25.34
N ARG A 36 -16.76 12.92 25.61
CA ARG A 36 -15.67 13.03 26.58
C ARG A 36 -16.26 12.63 27.92
N GLY A 37 -15.74 11.54 28.49
CA GLY A 37 -15.91 11.25 29.91
C GLY A 37 -17.06 10.32 30.32
N LEU A 38 -17.47 9.34 29.50
CA LEU A 38 -18.09 8.16 30.14
C LEU A 38 -16.97 7.45 30.90
N ALA A 39 -17.00 7.55 32.23
CA ALA A 39 -16.18 6.73 33.10
C ALA A 39 -16.49 5.26 32.78
N LEU A 40 -15.54 4.59 32.15
CA LEU A 40 -15.65 3.17 31.86
C LEU A 40 -15.64 2.42 33.18
N ASP A 41 -16.71 1.69 33.49
CA ASP A 41 -16.76 0.79 34.64
C ASP A 41 -15.81 -0.41 34.39
N PRO A 42 -14.68 -0.50 35.12
CA PRO A 42 -13.70 -1.55 34.90
C PRO A 42 -14.20 -2.94 35.31
N SER A 43 -15.12 -3.00 36.28
CA SER A 43 -15.72 -4.25 36.77
C SER A 43 -16.64 -4.86 35.74
N LEU A 44 -17.49 -4.02 35.12
CA LEU A 44 -18.39 -4.43 34.06
C LEU A 44 -17.62 -4.88 32.81
N LEU A 45 -16.53 -4.18 32.45
CA LEU A 45 -15.65 -4.60 31.36
C LEU A 45 -15.04 -5.98 31.62
N ARG A 46 -14.54 -6.25 32.83
CA ARG A 46 -14.03 -7.57 33.23
C ARG A 46 -15.11 -8.65 33.13
N GLN A 47 -16.33 -8.36 33.59
CA GLN A 47 -17.44 -9.31 33.51
C GLN A 47 -17.79 -9.67 32.06
N LEU A 48 -17.86 -8.68 31.17
CA LEU A 48 -18.16 -8.90 29.76
C LEU A 48 -17.07 -9.73 29.08
N LEU A 49 -15.80 -9.45 29.34
CA LEU A 49 -14.67 -10.12 28.71
C LEU A 49 -14.42 -11.53 29.29
N CYS A 50 -14.35 -11.67 30.60
CA CYS A 50 -13.91 -12.91 31.26
C CYS A 50 -15.06 -13.88 31.56
N HIS A 51 -16.25 -13.38 31.89
CA HIS A 51 -17.38 -14.24 32.28
C HIS A 51 -18.38 -14.46 31.14
N LYS A 52 -18.68 -13.42 30.35
CA LYS A 52 -19.58 -13.55 29.20
C LYS A 52 -18.87 -13.91 27.89
N GLY A 53 -17.54 -13.89 27.85
CA GLY A 53 -16.74 -14.22 26.66
C GLY A 53 -16.94 -13.26 25.48
N TYR A 54 -17.34 -12.01 25.75
CA TYR A 54 -17.56 -11.05 24.68
C TYR A 54 -16.23 -10.62 24.04
N SER A 55 -16.24 -10.41 22.72
CA SER A 55 -15.11 -9.76 22.05
C SER A 55 -14.98 -8.31 22.52
N ILE A 56 -13.78 -7.76 22.51
CA ILE A 56 -13.54 -6.37 22.94
C ILE A 56 -14.40 -5.36 22.18
N ARG A 57 -14.71 -5.63 20.90
CA ARG A 57 -15.61 -4.81 20.08
C ARG A 57 -17.05 -4.86 20.60
N ARG A 58 -17.54 -6.06 20.96
CA ARG A 58 -18.88 -6.24 21.53
C ARG A 58 -18.98 -5.62 22.92
N SER A 59 -17.94 -5.76 23.75
CA SER A 59 -17.87 -5.14 25.07
C SER A 59 -17.83 -3.61 24.97
N ALA A 60 -17.06 -3.05 24.03
CA ALA A 60 -17.01 -1.60 23.79
C ALA A 60 -18.38 -1.04 23.39
N LEU A 61 -19.09 -1.75 22.50
CA LEU A 61 -20.45 -1.38 22.09
C LEU A 61 -21.43 -1.42 23.27
N ALA A 62 -21.39 -2.48 24.07
CA ALA A 62 -22.25 -2.63 25.25
C ALA A 62 -22.00 -1.55 26.33
N LEU A 63 -20.76 -1.06 26.41
CA LEU A 63 -20.35 -0.02 27.36
C LEU A 63 -20.46 1.40 26.80
N GLY A 64 -20.87 1.57 25.54
CA GLY A 64 -20.97 2.89 24.90
C GLY A 64 -19.62 3.60 24.72
N VAL A 65 -18.51 2.86 24.66
CA VAL A 65 -17.15 3.40 24.47
C VAL A 65 -16.58 2.99 23.12
N CYS A 66 -15.56 3.71 22.64
CA CYS A 66 -14.85 3.29 21.45
C CYS A 66 -13.94 2.08 21.72
N HIS A 67 -13.67 1.31 20.66
CA HIS A 67 -12.86 0.10 20.72
C HIS A 67 -11.46 0.33 21.33
N THR A 68 -10.82 1.46 20.99
CA THR A 68 -9.49 1.82 21.53
C THR A 68 -9.55 2.07 23.03
N THR A 69 -10.55 2.76 23.55
CA THR A 69 -10.74 2.99 24.99
C THR A 69 -10.95 1.67 25.74
N ALA A 70 -11.82 0.80 25.25
CA ALA A 70 -12.04 -0.52 25.86
C ALA A 70 -10.76 -1.37 25.86
N ARG A 71 -9.98 -1.34 24.77
CA ARG A 71 -8.69 -2.06 24.67
C ARG A 71 -7.67 -1.55 25.68
N VAL A 72 -7.51 -0.23 25.82
CA VAL A 72 -6.60 0.36 26.81
C VAL A 72 -7.03 0.01 28.24
N ALA A 73 -8.33 0.08 28.53
CA ALA A 73 -8.87 -0.28 29.84
C ALA A 73 -8.66 -1.76 30.17
N ALA A 74 -8.88 -2.67 29.21
CA ALA A 74 -8.60 -4.10 29.38
C ALA A 74 -7.12 -4.36 29.67
N GLY A 75 -6.21 -3.65 28.99
CA GLY A 75 -4.78 -3.70 29.27
C GLY A 75 -4.42 -3.24 30.68
N ARG A 76 -5.01 -2.15 31.16
CA ARG A 76 -4.84 -1.67 32.56
C ARG A 76 -5.38 -2.65 33.60
N LEU A 77 -6.38 -3.46 33.23
CA LEU A 77 -6.95 -4.51 34.08
C LEU A 77 -6.16 -5.83 34.02
N GLY A 78 -5.08 -5.90 33.25
CA GLY A 78 -4.29 -7.11 33.06
C GLY A 78 -5.01 -8.20 32.24
N ILE A 79 -6.06 -7.84 31.50
CA ILE A 79 -6.80 -8.79 30.67
C ILE A 79 -6.04 -8.96 29.35
N ALA A 80 -5.43 -10.13 29.16
CA ALA A 80 -4.80 -10.50 27.90
C ALA A 80 -5.87 -10.63 26.81
N LEU A 81 -5.88 -9.68 25.88
CA LEU A 81 -6.72 -9.77 24.69
C LEU A 81 -5.95 -10.54 23.63
N ALA A 82 -6.62 -11.49 22.96
CA ALA A 82 -6.07 -12.16 21.80
C ALA A 82 -5.68 -11.10 20.76
N GLU A 83 -4.38 -10.92 20.56
CA GLU A 83 -3.89 -10.08 19.49
C GLU A 83 -4.06 -10.84 18.19
N ARG A 84 -4.67 -10.18 17.20
CA ARG A 84 -4.57 -10.67 15.83
C ARG A 84 -3.09 -10.54 15.45
N PRO A 85 -2.41 -11.64 15.07
CA PRO A 85 -1.04 -11.54 14.57
C PRO A 85 -1.01 -10.52 13.44
N SER A 86 -0.22 -9.46 13.61
CA SER A 86 0.09 -8.59 12.49
C SER A 86 0.78 -9.46 11.44
N LYS A 87 0.28 -9.45 10.20
CA LYS A 87 1.00 -10.10 9.09
C LYS A 87 2.40 -9.52 8.87
N ILE A 88 2.70 -8.38 9.50
CA ILE A 88 3.98 -7.70 9.47
C ILE A 88 4.42 -7.57 10.93
N ASP A 89 5.09 -8.60 11.44
CA ASP A 89 5.73 -8.54 12.75
C ASP A 89 7.07 -7.79 12.66
N SER A 90 7.74 -7.63 13.81
CA SER A 90 9.04 -6.95 13.87
C SER A 90 10.15 -7.70 13.12
N ALA A 91 10.07 -9.04 13.05
CA ALA A 91 11.04 -9.86 12.32
C ALA A 91 10.92 -9.64 10.81
N VAL A 92 9.69 -9.59 10.30
CA VAL A 92 9.35 -9.25 8.92
C VAL A 92 9.80 -7.82 8.59
N GLN A 93 9.65 -6.87 9.51
CA GLN A 93 10.16 -5.51 9.33
C GLN A 93 11.68 -5.46 9.20
N GLN A 94 12.41 -6.19 10.05
CA GLN A 94 13.86 -6.30 9.96
C GLN A 94 14.31 -6.98 8.67
N ALA A 95 13.65 -8.07 8.27
CA ALA A 95 13.96 -8.77 7.02
C ALA A 95 13.77 -7.84 5.81
N VAL A 96 12.68 -7.06 5.79
CA VAL A 96 12.44 -6.03 4.76
C VAL A 96 13.51 -4.95 4.80
N ALA A 97 13.86 -4.42 5.97
CA ALA A 97 14.89 -3.38 6.07
C ALA A 97 16.25 -3.87 5.56
N LEU A 98 16.66 -5.10 5.92
CA LEU A 98 17.89 -5.70 5.43
C LEU A 98 17.90 -5.88 3.91
N ALA A 99 16.82 -6.40 3.34
CA ALA A 99 16.74 -6.64 1.90
C ALA A 99 16.63 -5.35 1.08
N LEU A 100 15.92 -4.33 1.59
CA LEU A 100 15.93 -2.98 1.03
C LEU A 100 17.33 -2.37 1.12
N GLY A 101 18.06 -2.60 2.21
CA GLY A 101 19.46 -2.21 2.39
C GLY A 101 20.41 -2.83 1.36
N ARG A 102 20.06 -3.98 0.77
CA ARG A 102 20.77 -4.61 -0.35
C ARG A 102 20.37 -4.06 -1.73
N GLY A 103 19.32 -3.23 -1.78
CA GLY A 103 18.80 -2.66 -3.03
C GLY A 103 18.10 -3.69 -3.91
N GLU A 104 17.49 -4.72 -3.31
CA GLU A 104 16.71 -5.71 -4.05
C GLU A 104 15.45 -5.08 -4.70
N PRO A 105 15.07 -5.49 -5.91
CA PRO A 105 13.84 -5.00 -6.53
C PRO A 105 12.63 -5.45 -5.70
N LEU A 106 11.66 -4.55 -5.50
CA LEU A 106 10.50 -4.82 -4.64
C LEU A 106 9.73 -6.08 -5.05
N ALA A 107 9.67 -6.41 -6.34
CA ALA A 107 9.01 -7.64 -6.82
C ALA A 107 9.72 -8.92 -6.32
N ALA A 108 11.06 -8.96 -6.34
CA ALA A 108 11.77 -10.10 -5.77
C ALA A 108 11.56 -10.19 -4.25
N LEU A 109 11.42 -9.03 -3.60
CA LEU A 109 11.19 -8.95 -2.16
C LEU A 109 9.81 -9.48 -1.74
N THR A 110 8.78 -9.23 -2.56
CA THR A 110 7.43 -9.77 -2.29
C THR A 110 7.43 -11.28 -2.33
N ASP A 111 8.18 -11.87 -3.27
CA ASP A 111 8.26 -13.33 -3.44
C ASP A 111 9.05 -13.98 -2.31
N ALA A 112 10.16 -13.35 -1.88
CA ALA A 112 11.03 -13.89 -0.84
C ALA A 112 10.44 -13.82 0.57
N ILE A 113 9.72 -12.74 0.91
CA ILE A 113 9.23 -12.49 2.28
C ILE A 113 7.72 -12.76 2.40
N GLY A 114 6.99 -12.90 1.29
CA GLY A 114 5.55 -13.15 1.30
C GLY A 114 4.70 -11.92 1.69
N ILE A 115 5.27 -10.72 1.58
CA ILE A 115 4.57 -9.46 1.81
C ILE A 115 4.01 -8.95 0.49
N SER A 116 2.80 -8.38 0.51
CA SER A 116 2.24 -7.75 -0.69
C SER A 116 2.95 -6.46 -1.05
N LEU A 117 3.09 -6.19 -2.35
CA LEU A 117 3.70 -4.96 -2.87
C LEU A 117 3.10 -3.67 -2.26
N PRO A 118 1.77 -3.53 -2.06
CA PRO A 118 1.19 -2.37 -1.39
C PRO A 118 1.66 -2.19 0.05
N SER A 119 1.93 -3.28 0.77
CA SER A 119 2.42 -3.22 2.14
C SER A 119 3.87 -2.73 2.19
N LEU A 120 4.72 -3.18 1.26
CA LEU A 120 6.08 -2.64 1.10
C LEU A 120 6.06 -1.14 0.78
N TYR A 121 5.20 -0.70 -0.14
CA TYR A 121 5.04 0.73 -0.43
C TYR A 121 4.54 1.52 0.78
N ARG A 122 3.67 0.94 1.60
CA ARG A 122 3.22 1.58 2.85
C ARG A 122 4.37 1.71 3.83
N MET A 123 5.19 0.68 4.01
CA MET A 123 6.39 0.74 4.86
C MET A 123 7.36 1.83 4.40
N LEU A 124 7.69 1.87 3.11
CA LEU A 124 8.55 2.91 2.52
C LEU A 124 7.95 4.32 2.67
N ARG A 125 6.62 4.45 2.65
CA ARG A 125 5.96 5.75 2.86
C ARG A 125 6.02 6.20 4.33
N MET A 126 5.94 5.25 5.27
CA MET A 126 5.98 5.55 6.71
C MET A 126 7.40 5.88 7.20
N ASP A 127 8.43 5.42 6.49
CA ASP A 127 9.84 5.68 6.82
C ASP A 127 10.58 6.33 5.62
N PRO A 128 10.68 7.67 5.59
CA PRO A 128 11.38 8.39 4.54
C PRO A 128 12.88 8.10 4.46
N LEU A 129 13.52 7.78 5.60
CA LEU A 129 14.96 7.48 5.64
C LEU A 129 15.22 6.15 4.94
N LEU A 130 14.44 5.12 5.30
CA LEU A 130 14.49 3.82 4.65
C LEU A 130 14.22 3.93 3.14
N ALA A 131 13.28 4.79 2.72
CA ALA A 131 13.02 5.03 1.30
C ALA A 131 14.18 5.69 0.57
N ALA A 132 14.87 6.65 1.20
CA ALA A 132 16.05 7.29 0.63
C ALA A 132 17.21 6.29 0.48
N GLU A 133 17.49 5.51 1.53
CA GLU A 133 18.51 4.46 1.51
C GLU A 133 18.22 3.43 0.43
N TYR A 134 16.99 2.95 0.35
CA TYR A 134 16.56 2.01 -0.67
C TYR A 134 16.83 2.53 -2.09
N LYS A 135 16.42 3.79 -2.37
CA LYS A 135 16.67 4.43 -3.68
C LYS A 135 18.15 4.52 -4.00
N ALA A 136 18.99 4.88 -3.02
CA ALA A 136 20.43 4.97 -3.20
C ALA A 136 21.05 3.59 -3.53
N LYS A 137 20.65 2.55 -2.79
CA LYS A 137 21.11 1.17 -3.03
C LYS A 137 20.66 0.63 -4.38
N LEU A 138 19.41 0.89 -4.76
CA LEU A 138 18.88 0.51 -6.06
C LEU A 138 19.62 1.22 -7.20
N LEU A 139 19.92 2.51 -7.07
CA LEU A 139 20.73 3.25 -8.05
C LEU A 139 22.13 2.66 -8.15
N GLN A 140 22.77 2.34 -7.02
CA GLN A 140 24.09 1.74 -7.00
C GLN A 140 24.11 0.38 -7.71
N ARG A 141 23.13 -0.48 -7.44
CA ARG A 141 22.99 -1.78 -8.14
C ARG A 141 22.80 -1.59 -9.64
N LYS A 142 21.94 -0.63 -10.04
CA LYS A 142 21.76 -0.27 -11.46
C LYS A 142 23.07 0.20 -12.10
N ARG A 143 23.84 1.05 -11.43
CA ARG A 143 25.17 1.47 -11.90
C ARG A 143 26.06 0.26 -12.16
N MET A 144 26.19 -0.65 -11.20
CA MET A 144 27.04 -1.84 -11.34
C MET A 144 26.61 -2.73 -12.52
N ALA A 145 25.32 -3.03 -12.65
CA ALA A 145 24.81 -3.84 -13.76
C ALA A 145 25.05 -3.17 -15.13
N ARG A 146 24.81 -1.85 -15.21
CA ARG A 146 24.98 -1.07 -16.44
C ARG A 146 26.46 -0.94 -16.83
N ARG A 147 27.37 -0.80 -15.85
CA ARG A 147 28.82 -0.84 -16.07
C ARG A 147 29.25 -2.18 -16.69
N GLN A 148 28.77 -3.31 -16.15
CA GLN A 148 29.08 -4.63 -16.70
C GLN A 148 28.61 -4.79 -18.15
N LEU A 149 27.35 -4.42 -18.43
CA LEU A 149 26.80 -4.46 -19.78
C LEU A 149 27.57 -3.55 -20.74
N PHE A 150 27.95 -2.36 -20.29
CA PHE A 150 28.77 -1.43 -21.08
C PHE A 150 30.13 -2.03 -21.43
N LEU A 151 30.82 -2.66 -20.47
CA LEU A 151 32.12 -3.29 -20.70
C LEU A 151 32.05 -4.41 -21.73
N LEU A 152 30.95 -5.16 -21.77
CA LEU A 152 30.72 -6.19 -22.79
C LEU A 152 30.49 -5.56 -24.18
N GLN A 153 29.66 -4.52 -24.27
CA GLN A 153 29.31 -3.91 -25.57
C GLN A 153 30.46 -3.13 -26.21
N VAL A 154 31.28 -2.46 -25.41
CA VAL A 154 32.35 -1.58 -25.91
C VAL A 154 33.56 -2.36 -26.43
N ALA A 155 33.58 -3.69 -26.27
CA ALA A 155 34.53 -4.56 -26.93
C ALA A 155 34.22 -4.68 -28.43
N ASP A 156 32.94 -4.79 -28.79
CA ASP A 156 32.50 -5.09 -30.15
C ASP A 156 32.04 -3.86 -30.94
N LYS A 157 31.74 -2.76 -30.25
CA LYS A 157 31.10 -1.57 -30.84
C LYS A 157 31.74 -0.27 -30.36
N PRO A 158 31.72 0.79 -31.20
CA PRO A 158 32.14 2.11 -30.75
C PRO A 158 31.23 2.59 -29.63
N MET A 159 31.83 3.29 -28.67
CA MET A 159 31.17 3.73 -27.43
C MET A 159 29.90 4.56 -27.64
N SER A 160 29.81 5.33 -28.73
CA SER A 160 28.63 6.12 -29.10
C SER A 160 27.39 5.28 -29.44
N GLU A 161 27.60 4.02 -29.81
CA GLU A 161 26.54 3.06 -30.18
C GLU A 161 26.15 2.15 -29.00
N CYS A 162 26.91 2.15 -27.90
CA CYS A 162 26.54 1.41 -26.71
C CYS A 162 25.34 2.08 -26.03
N ALA A 163 24.19 1.41 -25.94
CA ALA A 163 23.00 1.96 -25.28
C ALA A 163 23.28 2.38 -23.83
N GLU A 164 24.17 1.66 -23.15
CA GLU A 164 24.54 1.90 -21.76
C GLU A 164 25.35 3.17 -21.55
N TYR A 165 26.02 3.65 -22.61
CA TYR A 165 26.84 4.85 -22.56
C TYR A 165 26.05 6.09 -22.13
N TYR A 166 24.88 6.32 -22.74
CA TYR A 166 24.06 7.49 -22.44
C TYR A 166 23.54 7.47 -21.00
N TRP A 167 23.14 6.29 -20.52
CA TRP A 167 22.67 6.13 -19.15
C TRP A 167 23.80 6.40 -18.14
N LEU A 168 24.98 5.79 -18.35
CA LEU A 168 26.15 5.97 -17.49
C LEU A 168 26.67 7.41 -17.53
N ARG A 169 26.65 8.08 -18.68
CA ARG A 169 27.01 9.50 -18.78
C ARG A 169 26.17 10.38 -17.86
N ARG A 170 24.86 10.10 -17.72
CA ARG A 170 23.97 10.87 -16.86
C ARG A 170 24.06 10.48 -15.39
N ASN A 171 24.22 9.20 -15.10
CA ASN A 171 24.06 8.66 -13.74
C ASN A 171 25.38 8.29 -13.06
N ASP A 172 26.50 8.27 -13.80
CA ASP A 172 27.79 7.74 -13.36
C ASP A 172 28.98 8.29 -14.19
N ALA A 173 28.94 9.59 -14.50
CA ALA A 173 29.92 10.24 -15.38
C ALA A 173 31.36 10.12 -14.87
N ALA A 174 31.55 10.12 -13.54
CA ALA A 174 32.86 10.05 -12.92
C ALA A 174 33.57 8.72 -13.23
N TRP A 175 32.86 7.60 -13.04
CA TRP A 175 33.38 6.28 -13.39
C TRP A 175 33.74 6.20 -14.88
N LEU A 176 32.86 6.71 -15.74
CA LEU A 176 33.06 6.67 -17.19
C LEU A 176 34.29 7.48 -17.64
N ARG A 177 34.56 8.64 -17.01
CA ARG A 177 35.77 9.42 -17.26
C ARG A 177 37.04 8.69 -16.81
N GLN A 178 37.02 8.12 -15.62
CA GLN A 178 38.16 7.34 -15.08
C GLN A 178 38.48 6.14 -15.97
N TRP A 179 37.45 5.38 -16.37
CA TRP A 179 37.60 4.24 -17.26
C TRP A 179 38.21 4.62 -18.63
N ARG A 180 37.80 5.75 -19.21
CA ARG A 180 38.39 6.26 -20.47
C ARG A 180 39.84 6.69 -20.32
N ALA A 181 40.18 7.34 -19.19
CA ALA A 181 41.53 7.81 -18.93
C ALA A 181 42.52 6.63 -18.83
N GLY A 182 42.10 5.50 -18.24
CA GLY A 182 42.92 4.28 -18.16
C GLY A 182 43.05 3.49 -19.47
N ARG A 183 42.41 3.90 -20.56
CA ARG A 183 42.54 3.28 -21.90
C ARG A 183 43.49 4.03 -22.84
N ARG A 184 43.93 5.24 -22.47
CA ARG A 184 44.88 6.03 -23.26
C ARG A 184 46.30 5.73 -22.79
#